data_AF-A0A8K0TUI7-F1
#
_entry.id   AF-A0A8K0TUI7-F1
#
_cell.length_a   1.000
_cell.length_b   1.000
_cell.length_c   1.000
_cell.angle_alpha   90.00
_cell.angle_beta   90.00
_cell.angle_gamma   90.00
#
_symmetry.space_group_name_H-M   'P 1'
#
loop_
_entity.id
_entity.type
_entity.pdbx_description
1 polymer ?
#
loop_
_entity_poly.entity_id
_entity_poly.type
_entity_poly.pdbx_seq_one_letter_code
_entity_poly.pdbx_strand_id
1 'polypeptide(L)'
;MAAESLVKASVERSQELSEALLEIQDRVQEASSTHAPTLVAVSKYKPASDILACYELGQRDFGENYVNELVEKAQQVRTKSV
;
A
#
# COMPACT_ATOMS: atom_id res chain seq x y z
N MET A 1 -20.83 15.64 -6.20
CA MET A 1 -20.28 14.31 -5.90
C MET A 1 -18.83 14.55 -5.55
N ALA A 2 -18.49 14.44 -4.27
CA ALA A 2 -17.28 15.01 -3.68
C ALA A 2 -16.03 14.26 -4.16
N ALA A 3 -15.08 15.00 -4.74
CA ALA A 3 -13.71 14.52 -4.87
C ALA A 3 -13.12 14.46 -3.47
N GLU A 4 -13.10 13.27 -2.85
CA GLU A 4 -12.34 13.05 -1.63
C GLU A 4 -10.86 13.17 -1.99
N SER A 5 -10.32 14.36 -1.69
CA SER A 5 -8.89 14.65 -1.60
C SER A 5 -8.15 13.44 -1.04
N LEU A 6 -7.09 12.98 -1.71
CA LEU A 6 -6.17 11.96 -1.19
C LEU A 6 -5.65 12.42 0.18
N VAL A 7 -6.31 11.96 1.24
CA VAL A 7 -5.89 12.22 2.61
C VAL A 7 -4.61 11.44 2.81
N LYS A 8 -3.50 12.15 3.06
CA LYS A 8 -2.26 11.50 3.48
C LYS A 8 -2.45 10.98 4.90
N ALA A 9 -1.88 9.81 5.19
CA ALA A 9 -1.84 9.31 6.56
C ALA A 9 -1.11 10.32 7.45
N SER A 10 -1.41 10.33 8.75
CA SER A 10 -0.65 11.16 9.69
C SER A 10 0.82 10.74 9.70
N VAL A 11 1.70 11.59 10.21
CA VAL A 11 3.14 11.28 10.28
C VAL A 11 3.37 10.04 11.13
N GLU A 12 2.69 9.97 12.28
CA GLU A 12 2.75 8.85 13.22
C GLU A 12 2.28 7.57 12.54
N ARG A 13 1.14 7.63 11.83
CA ARG A 13 0.59 6.47 11.14
C ARG A 13 1.50 6.00 10.00
N SER A 14 2.12 6.93 9.28
CA SER A 14 3.07 6.61 8.20
C SER A 14 4.34 5.95 8.75
N GLN A 15 4.82 6.39 9.92
CA GLN A 15 5.94 5.78 10.62
C GLN A 15 5.62 4.36 11.08
N GLU A 16 4.46 4.15 11.72
CA GLU A 16 4.00 2.81 12.10
C GLU A 16 3.95 1.85 10.90
N LEU A 17 3.41 2.32 9.76
CA LEU A 17 3.33 1.52 8.54
C LEU A 17 4.72 1.22 7.97
N SER A 18 5.65 2.16 8.05
CA SER A 18 7.04 1.96 7.62
C SER A 18 7.75 0.91 8.47
N GLU A 19 7.64 1.01 9.79
CA GLU A 19 8.26 0.07 10.72
C GLU A 19 7.70 -1.34 10.51
N ALA A 20 6.36 -1.46 10.42
CA ALA A 20 5.71 -2.74 10.18
C ALA A 20 6.10 -3.35 8.82
N LEU A 21 6.20 -2.54 7.76
CA LEU A 21 6.55 -3.03 6.43
C LEU A 21 8.00 -3.56 6.39
N LEU A 22 8.94 -2.83 7.00
CA LEU A 22 10.34 -3.25 7.10
C LEU A 22 10.48 -4.56 7.89
N GLU A 23 9.82 -4.66 9.05
CA GLU A 23 9.84 -5.88 9.85
C GLU A 23 9.34 -7.11 9.05
N ILE A 24 8.26 -6.94 8.29
CA ILE A 24 7.69 -8.02 7.48
C ILE A 24 8.63 -8.38 6.33
N GLN A 25 9.25 -7.41 5.65
CA GLN A 25 10.20 -7.65 4.57
C GLN A 25 11.41 -8.45 5.07
N ASP A 26 11.98 -8.09 6.21
CA ASP A 26 13.10 -8.80 6.83
C ASP A 26 12.72 -10.25 7.16
N ARG A 27 11.54 -10.46 7.75
CA ARG A 27 11.03 -11.80 8.09
C ARG A 27 10.79 -12.66 6.85
N VAL A 28 10.30 -12.06 5.77
CA VAL A 28 10.09 -12.76 4.49
C VAL A 28 11.43 -13.17 3.87
N GLN A 29 12.43 -12.29 3.91
CA GLN A 29 13.78 -12.58 3.43
C GLN A 29 14.46 -13.68 4.25
N GLU A 30 14.29 -13.68 5.57
CA GLU A 30 14.81 -14.73 6.45
C GLU A 30 14.11 -16.08 6.18
N ALA A 31 12.79 -16.07 5.97
CA ALA A 31 12.01 -17.28 5.70
C ALA A 31 12.26 -17.87 4.30
N SER A 32 12.70 -17.06 3.34
CA SER A 32 12.93 -17.51 1.96
C SER A 32 14.27 -17.00 1.42
N SER A 33 15.33 -17.76 1.72
CA SER A 33 16.69 -17.47 1.23
C SER A 33 16.95 -17.96 -0.20
N THR A 34 16.09 -18.83 -0.72
CA THR A 34 16.27 -19.49 -2.03
C THR A 34 15.40 -18.89 -3.13
N HIS A 35 14.30 -18.22 -2.76
CA HIS A 35 13.33 -17.62 -3.69
C HIS A 35 12.89 -16.28 -3.11
N ALA A 36 12.59 -15.30 -3.97
CA ALA A 36 12.03 -14.02 -3.56
C ALA A 36 10.50 -14.08 -3.70
N PRO A 37 9.74 -14.41 -2.64
CA PRO A 37 8.28 -14.45 -2.74
C PRO A 37 7.71 -13.05 -2.90
N THR A 38 6.57 -12.94 -3.59
CA THR A 38 5.83 -11.69 -3.69
C THR A 38 5.09 -11.41 -2.38
N LEU A 39 5.42 -10.30 -1.71
CA LEU A 39 4.69 -9.83 -0.54
C LEU A 39 3.41 -9.11 -0.98
N VAL A 40 2.24 -9.70 -0.71
CA VAL A 40 0.94 -9.09 -1.05
C VAL A 40 0.30 -8.49 0.21
N ALA A 41 0.21 -7.17 0.26
CA ALA A 41 -0.40 -6.45 1.38
C ALA A 41 -1.93 -6.43 1.26
N VAL A 42 -2.62 -7.08 2.20
CA VAL A 42 -4.09 -7.13 2.21
C VAL A 42 -4.63 -5.79 2.72
N SER A 43 -5.21 -5.01 1.82
CA SER A 43 -5.71 -3.65 2.09
C SER A 43 -7.21 -3.59 2.35
N LYS A 44 -7.90 -4.74 2.38
CA LYS A 44 -9.32 -4.81 2.73
C LYS A 44 -9.59 -4.08 4.06
N TYR A 45 -10.53 -3.15 4.05
CA TYR A 45 -10.89 -2.29 5.19
C TYR A 45 -9.82 -1.26 5.62
N LYS A 46 -8.77 -1.02 4.83
CA LYS A 46 -7.78 0.02 5.10
C LYS A 46 -8.07 1.29 4.28
N PRO A 47 -7.88 2.48 4.87
CA PRO A 47 -8.11 3.72 4.15
C PRO A 47 -7.08 3.89 3.02
N ALA A 48 -7.46 4.64 1.97
CA ALA A 48 -6.56 4.93 0.85
C ALA A 48 -5.25 5.63 1.30
N SER A 49 -5.29 6.36 2.41
CA SER A 49 -4.13 6.99 3.06
C SER A 49 -3.05 5.98 3.46
N ASP A 50 -3.45 4.82 4.00
CA ASP A 50 -2.52 3.77 4.44
C ASP A 50 -1.93 3.05 3.22
N ILE A 51 -2.74 2.84 2.19
CA ILE A 51 -2.28 2.26 0.93
C ILE A 51 -1.25 3.18 0.26
N LEU A 52 -1.53 4.48 0.21
CA LEU A 52 -0.61 5.48 -0.34
C LEU A 52 0.71 5.51 0.44
N ALA A 53 0.66 5.48 1.78
CA ALA A 53 1.87 5.44 2.60
C ALA A 53 2.71 4.19 2.30
N CYS A 54 2.10 3.01 2.29
CA CYS A 54 2.81 1.77 1.92
C CYS A 54 3.33 1.81 0.47
N TYR A 55 2.58 2.42 -0.45
CA TYR A 55 3.00 2.58 -1.84
C TYR A 55 4.22 3.51 -1.97
N GLU A 56 4.24 4.63 -1.25
CA GLU A 56 5.41 5.53 -1.20
C GLU A 56 6.64 4.81 -0.62
N LEU A 57 6.44 3.85 0.28
CA LEU A 57 7.49 2.99 0.87
C LEU A 57 7.96 1.84 -0.04
N GLY A 58 7.40 1.70 -1.24
CA GLY A 58 7.82 0.70 -2.22
C GLY A 58 6.95 -0.55 -2.29
N GLN A 59 5.91 -0.68 -1.46
CA GLN A 59 4.92 -1.76 -1.61
C GLN A 59 4.16 -1.58 -2.92
N ARG A 60 4.03 -2.64 -3.71
CA ARG A 60 3.35 -2.60 -5.03
C ARG A 60 2.18 -3.55 -5.11
N ASP A 61 2.30 -4.71 -4.49
CA ASP A 61 1.29 -5.74 -4.55
C ASP A 61 0.30 -5.58 -3.39
N PHE A 62 -0.95 -5.27 -3.72
CA PHE A 62 -2.03 -5.12 -2.77
C PHE A 62 -3.18 -6.08 -3.10
N GLY A 63 -3.74 -6.72 -2.07
CA GLY A 63 -4.92 -7.58 -2.17
C GLY A 63 -6.16 -6.86 -1.69
N GLU A 64 -7.08 -6.56 -2.61
CA GLU A 64 -8.40 -5.96 -2.33
C GLU A 64 -9.50 -6.94 -2.75
N ASN A 65 -10.55 -7.04 -1.93
CA ASN A 65 -11.70 -7.90 -2.24
C ASN A 65 -12.80 -7.19 -3.06
N TYR A 66 -12.75 -5.86 -3.19
CA TYR A 66 -13.78 -5.07 -3.88
C TYR A 66 -13.18 -4.30 -5.07
N VAL A 67 -13.56 -4.70 -6.28
CA VAL A 67 -13.08 -4.14 -7.56
C VAL A 67 -13.45 -2.66 -7.73
N ASN A 68 -14.59 -2.23 -7.18
CA ASN A 68 -15.04 -0.84 -7.32
C ASN A 68 -14.10 0.17 -6.65
N GLU A 69 -13.50 -0.18 -5.50
CA GLU A 69 -12.49 0.67 -4.86
C GLU A 69 -11.14 0.63 -5.60
N LEU A 70 -10.79 -0.50 -6.22
CA LEU A 70 -9.56 -0.65 -7.00
C LEU A 70 -9.58 0.22 -8.26
N VAL A 71 -10.74 0.33 -8.92
CA VAL A 71 -10.92 1.17 -10.12
C VAL A 71 -10.81 2.66 -9.77
N GLU A 72 -11.42 3.10 -8.66
CA GLU A 72 -11.29 4.48 -8.19
C GLU A 72 -9.86 4.82 -7.76
N LYS A 73 -9.19 3.93 -7.01
CA LYS A 73 -7.79 4.09 -6.58
C LYS A 73 -6.83 4.11 -7.78
N ALA A 74 -7.00 3.21 -8.77
CA ALA A 74 -6.13 3.16 -9.96
C ALA A 74 -6.27 4.39 -10.87
N GLN A 75 -7.45 5.00 -10.97
CA GLN A 75 -7.65 6.25 -11.70
C GLN A 75 -6.90 7.42 -11.07
N GLN A 76 -6.75 7.46 -9.75
CA GLN A 76 -6.00 8.51 -9.06
C GLN A 76 -4.48 8.44 -9.29
N VAL A 77 -3.90 7.24 -9.42
CA VAL A 77 -2.43 7.08 -9.60
C VAL A 77 -1.98 7.33 -11.04
N ARG A 78 -2.87 7.20 -12.03
CA ARG A 78 -2.50 7.27 -13.47
C ARG A 78 -2.29 8.68 -14.04
N THR A 79 -2.41 9.73 -13.22
CA THR A 79 -2.44 11.13 -13.70
C THR A 79 -1.19 11.93 -13.30
N LYS A 80 -0.01 11.45 -13.67
CA LYS A 80 1.27 12.18 -13.86
C LYS A 80 2.11 11.22 -14.70
N SER A 81 2.38 11.40 -15.99
CA SER A 81 3.02 12.51 -16.72
C SER A 81 3.10 11.98 -18.18
N VAL A 82 2.64 12.66 -19.23
CA VAL A 82 3.35 13.68 -20.05
C VAL A 82 4.85 13.75 -19.84
#